data_AF-A0A945GSI0-F1
#
_entry.id   AF-A0A945GSI0-F1
#
_cell.length_a   1.000
_cell.length_b   1.000
_cell.length_c   1.000
_cell.angle_alpha   90.00
_cell.angle_beta   90.00
_cell.angle_gamma   90.00
#
_symmetry.space_group_name_H-M   'P 1'
#
loop_
_entity.id
_entity.type
_entity.pdbx_description
1 polymer ?
#
loop_
_entity_poly.entity_id
_entity_poly.type
_entity_poly.pdbx_seq_one_letter_code
_entity_poly.pdbx_strand_id
1 'polypeptide(L)'
;MAWATVLGIPAMVYVMSMTMLMFLVDEKPQNPLLLVGAGLLTAGIYIFHRSSIQEIEPMQCRHLLAIRHKRLLQPIAFILFMSAVVVFGLHHPLATLLVFGSLAGIVVYGRKTLTKPLRTFLFLKPPAVGIAITLFAWALNDFSNSVLTIVAFSFVCSADAFVCDLADREFDSATGCLTLAATFGDRWTWCVSGILYVIAAIEFQSTIGLLFLMLFPIPLFVTKWTRTAVDVRPFLVLLIAWSL
;
A
#
# COMPACT_ATOMS: atom_id res chain seq x y z
N MET A 1 -2.29 -16.62 -8.26
CA MET A 1 -2.07 -15.56 -7.24
C MET A 1 -0.62 -15.07 -7.15
N ALA A 2 0.38 -15.95 -7.01
CA ALA A 2 1.77 -15.51 -6.81
C ALA A 2 2.28 -14.52 -7.89
N TRP A 3 2.09 -14.80 -9.18
CA TRP A 3 2.46 -13.88 -10.26
C TRP A 3 1.74 -12.52 -10.22
N ALA A 4 0.45 -12.51 -9.92
CA ALA A 4 -0.29 -11.25 -9.77
C ALA A 4 0.31 -10.39 -8.65
N THR A 5 0.70 -11.01 -7.53
CA THR A 5 1.43 -10.30 -6.49
C THR A 5 2.79 -9.84 -6.99
N VAL A 6 3.60 -10.70 -7.64
CA VAL A 6 4.93 -10.36 -8.20
C VAL A 6 4.86 -9.12 -9.09
N LEU A 7 3.84 -9.04 -9.94
CA LEU A 7 3.57 -7.91 -10.84
C LEU A 7 2.98 -6.68 -10.14
N GLY A 8 2.77 -6.72 -8.82
CA GLY A 8 2.26 -5.61 -8.04
C GLY A 8 0.77 -5.33 -8.21
N ILE A 9 0.01 -6.22 -8.86
CA ILE A 9 -1.41 -5.96 -9.23
C ILE A 9 -2.29 -5.61 -8.02
N PRO A 10 -2.27 -6.37 -6.89
CA PRO A 10 -3.11 -6.01 -5.75
C PRO A 10 -2.75 -4.66 -5.14
N ALA A 11 -1.46 -4.32 -5.09
CA ALA A 11 -1.00 -3.04 -4.57
C ALA A 11 -1.38 -1.88 -5.50
N MET A 12 -1.23 -2.09 -6.81
CA MET A 12 -1.68 -1.16 -7.85
C MET A 12 -3.17 -0.85 -7.69
N VAL A 13 -4.01 -1.89 -7.66
CA VAL A 13 -5.46 -1.74 -7.48
C VAL A 13 -5.78 -1.02 -6.18
N TYR A 14 -5.11 -1.39 -5.09
CA TYR A 14 -5.31 -0.76 -3.79
C TYR A 14 -5.03 0.75 -3.82
N VAL A 15 -3.87 1.17 -4.30
CA VAL A 15 -3.49 2.60 -4.34
C VAL A 15 -4.41 3.37 -5.29
N MET A 16 -4.75 2.80 -6.45
CA MET A 16 -5.73 3.41 -7.36
C MET A 16 -7.08 3.63 -6.66
N SER A 17 -7.56 2.64 -5.91
CA SER A 17 -8.83 2.71 -5.20
C SER A 17 -8.82 3.76 -4.10
N MET A 18 -7.73 3.83 -3.33
CA MET A 18 -7.60 4.83 -2.26
C MET A 18 -7.50 6.24 -2.83
N THR A 19 -6.75 6.44 -3.92
CA THR A 19 -6.70 7.73 -4.62
C THR A 19 -8.07 8.13 -5.15
N MET A 20 -8.79 7.19 -5.78
CA MET A 20 -10.14 7.41 -6.29
C MET A 20 -11.12 7.80 -5.18
N LEU A 21 -11.12 7.07 -4.05
CA LEU A 21 -11.96 7.40 -2.90
C LEU A 21 -11.62 8.76 -2.31
N MET A 22 -10.34 9.13 -2.22
CA MET A 22 -9.95 10.47 -1.78
C MET A 22 -10.48 11.56 -2.70
N PHE A 23 -10.56 11.32 -4.01
CA PHE A 23 -11.12 12.30 -4.95
C PHE A 23 -12.64 12.41 -4.77
N LEU A 24 -13.32 11.29 -4.54
CA LEU A 24 -14.77 11.24 -4.34
C LEU A 24 -15.22 11.94 -3.07
N VAL A 25 -14.49 11.78 -1.96
CA VAL A 25 -14.84 12.38 -0.67
C VAL A 25 -14.93 13.91 -0.75
N ASP A 26 -14.14 14.55 -1.60
CA ASP A 26 -14.16 16.00 -1.80
C ASP A 26 -14.85 16.41 -3.12
N GLU A 27 -15.69 15.54 -3.68
CA GLU A 27 -16.48 15.77 -4.90
C GLU A 27 -15.65 16.25 -6.10
N LYS A 28 -14.38 15.83 -6.18
CA LYS A 28 -13.47 16.25 -7.24
C LYS A 28 -13.66 15.38 -8.50
N PRO A 29 -13.58 15.99 -9.70
CA PRO A 29 -13.62 15.23 -10.94
C PRO A 29 -12.42 14.28 -11.00
N GLN A 30 -12.70 13.01 -11.31
CA GLN A 30 -11.65 12.01 -11.42
C GLN A 30 -10.94 12.12 -12.77
N ASN A 31 -9.61 12.23 -12.73
CA ASN A 31 -8.79 12.04 -13.92
C ASN A 31 -8.35 10.56 -13.99
N PRO A 32 -8.97 9.73 -14.85
CA PRO A 32 -8.65 8.30 -14.92
C PRO A 32 -7.20 8.05 -15.33
N LEU A 33 -6.58 8.97 -16.07
CA LEU A 33 -5.17 8.84 -16.46
C LEU A 33 -4.25 9.03 -15.24
N LEU A 34 -4.55 9.96 -14.33
CA LEU A 34 -3.78 10.09 -13.08
C LEU A 34 -3.89 8.83 -12.20
N LEU A 35 -5.08 8.21 -12.16
CA LEU A 35 -5.26 6.93 -11.47
C LEU A 35 -4.43 5.82 -12.12
N VAL A 36 -4.40 5.74 -13.46
CA VAL A 36 -3.52 4.81 -14.17
C VAL A 36 -2.05 5.09 -13.85
N GLY A 37 -1.62 6.35 -13.84
CA GLY A 37 -0.27 6.76 -13.44
C GLY A 37 0.10 6.30 -12.03
N ALA A 38 -0.82 6.50 -11.07
CA ALA A 38 -0.69 6.02 -9.70
C ALA A 38 -0.53 4.50 -9.62
N GLY A 39 -1.32 3.78 -10.41
CA GLY A 39 -1.25 2.33 -10.53
C GLY A 39 0.09 1.85 -11.10
N LEU A 40 0.53 2.42 -12.23
CA LEU A 40 1.79 2.10 -12.89
C LEU A 40 2.98 2.34 -11.95
N LEU A 41 3.01 3.49 -11.26
CA LEU A 41 4.04 3.80 -10.28
C LEU A 41 4.07 2.74 -9.17
N THR A 42 2.92 2.41 -8.60
CA THR A 42 2.81 1.43 -7.51
C THR A 42 3.27 0.04 -7.94
N ALA A 43 2.85 -0.42 -9.12
CA ALA A 43 3.31 -1.68 -9.69
C ALA A 43 4.84 -1.69 -9.90
N GLY A 44 5.39 -0.61 -10.45
CA GLY A 44 6.83 -0.42 -10.62
C GLY A 44 7.61 -0.51 -9.30
N ILE A 45 7.15 0.21 -8.27
CA ILE A 45 7.71 0.17 -6.90
C ILE A 45 7.74 -1.27 -6.38
N TYR A 46 6.62 -1.99 -6.47
CA TYR A 46 6.50 -3.34 -5.93
C TYR A 46 7.38 -4.35 -6.67
N ILE A 47 7.41 -4.31 -8.00
CA ILE A 47 8.25 -5.18 -8.81
C ILE A 47 9.72 -4.89 -8.50
N PHE A 48 10.13 -3.62 -8.49
CA PHE A 48 11.50 -3.22 -8.21
C PHE A 48 11.95 -3.62 -6.81
N HIS A 49 11.15 -3.31 -5.79
CA HIS A 49 11.47 -3.66 -4.40
C HIS A 49 11.64 -5.18 -4.23
N ARG A 50 10.69 -5.99 -4.73
CA ARG A 50 10.72 -7.47 -4.56
C ARG A 50 11.80 -8.16 -5.38
N SER A 51 12.17 -7.63 -6.54
CA SER A 51 13.26 -8.19 -7.35
C SER A 51 14.65 -7.76 -6.87
N SER A 52 14.73 -6.81 -5.92
CA SER A 52 15.97 -6.24 -5.40
C SER A 52 16.38 -6.73 -4.00
N ILE A 53 15.56 -7.59 -3.38
CA ILE A 53 15.89 -8.20 -2.08
C ILE A 53 16.91 -9.35 -2.26
N GLN A 54 17.65 -9.63 -1.20
CA GLN A 54 18.51 -10.82 -1.13
C GLN A 54 17.69 -12.06 -0.81
N GLU A 55 18.06 -13.19 -1.40
CA GLU A 55 17.45 -14.50 -1.13
C GLU A 55 17.86 -14.97 0.26
N ILE A 56 16.87 -15.25 1.13
CA ILE A 56 17.03 -15.62 2.54
C ILE A 56 15.94 -16.62 2.87
N GLU A 57 16.28 -17.78 3.41
CA GLU A 57 15.32 -18.82 3.80
C GLU A 57 14.87 -18.67 5.27
N PRO A 58 13.60 -18.93 5.61
CA PRO A 58 12.51 -19.33 4.72
C PRO A 58 11.94 -18.16 3.89
N MET A 59 11.71 -18.36 2.60
CA MET A 59 11.11 -17.35 1.73
C MET A 59 9.77 -17.77 1.11
N GLN A 60 8.80 -16.85 1.10
CA GLN A 60 7.53 -17.07 0.42
C GLN A 60 7.70 -17.19 -1.10
N CYS A 61 6.90 -18.06 -1.73
CA CYS A 61 6.97 -18.35 -3.18
C CYS A 61 6.95 -17.09 -4.07
N ARG A 62 6.16 -16.05 -3.74
CA ARG A 62 6.13 -14.79 -4.50
C ARG A 62 7.48 -14.04 -4.51
N HIS A 63 8.23 -14.08 -3.42
CA HIS A 63 9.53 -13.43 -3.32
C HIS A 63 10.58 -14.24 -4.09
N LEU A 64 10.57 -15.58 -3.95
CA LEU A 64 11.42 -16.47 -4.73
C LEU A 64 11.22 -16.30 -6.24
N LEU A 65 9.97 -16.24 -6.70
CA LEU A 65 9.64 -16.01 -8.11
C LEU A 65 10.18 -14.66 -8.61
N ALA A 66 10.05 -13.60 -7.81
CA ALA A 66 10.53 -12.27 -8.17
C ALA A 66 12.07 -12.22 -8.29
N ILE A 67 12.79 -12.87 -7.37
CA ILE A 67 14.26 -12.93 -7.39
C ILE A 67 14.75 -13.75 -8.59
N ARG A 68 14.15 -14.93 -8.84
CA ARG A 68 14.52 -15.79 -9.96
C ARG A 68 14.35 -15.10 -11.31
N HIS A 69 13.34 -14.24 -11.45
CA HIS A 69 13.03 -13.53 -12.70
C HIS A 69 13.47 -12.07 -12.69
N LYS A 70 14.38 -11.66 -11.78
CA LYS A 70 14.78 -10.25 -11.63
C LYS A 70 15.29 -9.59 -12.92
N ARG A 71 15.96 -10.36 -13.81
CA ARG A 71 16.47 -9.86 -15.10
C ARG A 71 15.35 -9.42 -16.06
N LEU A 72 14.17 -10.02 -15.96
CA LEU A 72 12.99 -9.64 -16.74
C LEU A 72 12.15 -8.59 -16.02
N LEU A 73 12.01 -8.72 -14.70
CA LEU A 73 11.17 -7.86 -13.88
C LEU A 73 11.73 -6.45 -13.69
N GLN A 74 13.05 -6.28 -13.58
CA GLN A 74 13.64 -4.94 -13.42
C GLN A 74 13.42 -4.03 -14.64
N PRO A 75 13.59 -4.49 -15.90
CA PRO A 75 13.19 -3.72 -17.08
C PRO A 75 11.69 -3.38 -17.09
N ILE A 76 10.82 -4.31 -16.69
CA ILE A 76 9.38 -4.04 -16.58
C ILE A 76 9.11 -2.93 -15.56
N ALA A 77 9.72 -2.99 -14.37
CA ALA A 77 9.59 -1.93 -13.38
C ALA A 77 10.06 -0.58 -13.91
N PHE A 78 11.18 -0.55 -14.63
CA PHE A 78 11.68 0.66 -15.28
C PHE A 78 10.69 1.24 -16.29
N ILE A 79 10.12 0.41 -17.17
CA ILE A 79 9.10 0.83 -18.12
C ILE A 79 7.89 1.43 -17.40
N LEU A 80 7.42 0.78 -16.33
CA LEU A 80 6.29 1.28 -15.53
C LEU A 80 6.59 2.63 -14.88
N PHE A 81 7.81 2.84 -14.34
CA PHE A 81 8.24 4.14 -13.83
C PHE A 81 8.23 5.20 -14.91
N MET A 82 8.79 4.91 -16.10
CA MET A 82 8.82 5.85 -17.22
C MET A 82 7.41 6.17 -17.74
N SER A 83 6.52 5.18 -17.81
CA SER A 83 5.12 5.41 -18.16
C SER A 83 4.41 6.30 -17.13
N ALA A 84 4.66 6.11 -15.84
CA ALA A 84 4.13 6.98 -14.79
C ALA A 84 4.66 8.42 -14.92
N VAL A 85 5.97 8.59 -15.22
CA VAL A 85 6.57 9.91 -15.50
C VAL A 85 5.87 10.60 -16.66
N VAL A 86 5.58 9.90 -17.76
CA VAL A 86 4.89 10.49 -18.90
C VAL A 86 3.47 10.91 -18.53
N VAL A 87 2.71 10.04 -17.86
CA VAL A 87 1.34 10.33 -17.43
C VAL A 87 1.31 11.55 -16.49
N PHE A 88 2.16 11.58 -15.47
CA PHE A 88 2.23 12.73 -14.56
C PHE A 88 2.76 13.97 -15.26
N GLY A 89 3.78 13.86 -16.11
CA GLY A 89 4.31 15.01 -16.86
C GLY A 89 3.27 15.70 -17.74
N LEU A 90 2.31 14.95 -18.30
CA LEU A 90 1.25 15.49 -19.17
C LEU A 90 0.06 16.07 -18.39
N HIS A 91 -0.27 15.51 -17.23
CA HIS A 91 -1.50 15.85 -16.50
C HIS A 91 -1.28 16.59 -15.18
N HIS A 92 -0.12 16.41 -14.55
CA HIS A 92 0.25 16.97 -13.26
C HIS A 92 1.77 17.05 -13.10
N PRO A 93 2.45 18.03 -13.72
CA PRO A 93 3.92 18.01 -13.86
C PRO A 93 4.67 17.90 -12.54
N LEU A 94 4.16 18.53 -11.48
CA LEU A 94 4.74 18.45 -10.13
C LEU A 94 4.67 17.04 -9.54
N ALA A 95 3.65 16.25 -9.86
CA ALA A 95 3.54 14.85 -9.43
C ALA A 95 4.64 13.96 -10.02
N THR A 96 5.34 14.39 -11.08
CA THR A 96 6.53 13.67 -11.60
C THR A 96 7.62 13.54 -10.55
N LEU A 97 7.76 14.54 -9.66
CA LEU A 97 8.72 14.49 -8.55
C LEU A 97 8.43 13.35 -7.57
N LEU A 98 7.17 12.93 -7.45
CA LEU A 98 6.76 11.81 -6.59
C LEU A 98 7.33 10.48 -7.10
N VAL A 99 7.57 10.33 -8.41
CA VAL A 99 8.23 9.14 -8.96
C VAL A 99 9.65 9.03 -8.41
N PHE A 100 10.42 10.11 -8.48
CA PHE A 100 11.79 10.15 -7.93
C PHE A 100 11.80 10.01 -6.40
N GLY A 101 10.86 10.67 -5.72
CA GLY A 101 10.66 10.53 -4.27
C GLY A 101 10.37 9.10 -3.87
N SER A 102 9.57 8.36 -4.64
CA SER A 102 9.24 6.96 -4.36
C SER A 102 10.47 6.05 -4.48
N LEU A 103 11.35 6.28 -5.46
CA LEU A 103 12.61 5.53 -5.60
C LEU A 103 13.54 5.77 -4.40
N ALA A 104 13.67 7.02 -3.96
CA ALA A 104 14.41 7.36 -2.74
C ALA A 104 13.77 6.69 -1.50
N GLY A 105 12.44 6.70 -1.43
CA GLY A 105 11.66 6.02 -0.40
C GLY A 105 11.96 4.52 -0.32
N ILE A 106 12.00 3.80 -1.46
CA ILE A 106 12.37 2.37 -1.49
C ILE A 106 13.76 2.14 -0.89
N VAL A 107 14.72 3.01 -1.21
CA VAL A 107 16.10 2.90 -0.69
C VAL A 107 16.12 3.08 0.82
N VAL A 108 15.48 4.14 1.35
CA VAL A 108 15.40 4.40 2.79
C VAL A 108 14.61 3.31 3.53
N TYR A 109 13.57 2.78 2.88
CA TYR A 109 12.71 1.75 3.44
C TYR A 109 13.40 0.40 3.59
N GLY A 110 14.08 -0.05 2.53
CA GLY A 110 14.58 -1.43 2.42
C GLY A 110 16.06 -1.61 2.67
N ARG A 111 16.88 -0.56 2.52
CA ARG A 111 18.35 -0.66 2.61
C ARG A 111 18.89 0.05 3.84
N LYS A 112 19.96 -0.51 4.39
CA LYS A 112 20.74 0.15 5.42
C LYS A 112 21.49 1.31 4.76
N THR A 113 21.08 2.53 5.07
CA THR A 113 21.73 3.77 4.62
C THR A 113 22.55 4.35 5.78
N LEU A 114 22.18 5.51 6.30
CA LEU A 114 22.76 6.11 7.51
C LEU A 114 22.15 5.53 8.80
N THR A 115 20.86 5.17 8.75
CA THR A 115 20.11 4.55 9.86
C THR A 115 19.76 3.10 9.54
N LYS A 116 19.24 2.37 10.52
CA LYS A 116 18.60 1.07 10.26
C LYS A 116 17.45 1.27 9.24
N PRO A 117 17.20 0.30 8.34
CA PRO A 117 16.10 0.39 7.38
C PRO A 117 14.77 0.66 8.08
N LEU A 118 13.91 1.50 7.50
CA LEU A 118 12.64 1.88 8.14
C LEU A 118 11.77 0.65 8.48
N ARG A 119 11.84 -0.40 7.65
CA ARG A 119 11.15 -1.68 7.90
C ARG A 119 11.51 -2.39 9.20
N THR A 120 12.62 -2.03 9.84
CA THR A 120 13.09 -2.68 11.09
C THR A 120 12.52 -2.03 12.36
N PHE A 121 11.79 -0.91 12.23
CA PHE A 121 11.13 -0.25 13.35
C PHE A 121 9.70 -0.77 13.50
N LEU A 122 9.46 -1.47 14.62
CA LEU A 122 8.25 -2.21 14.94
C LEU A 122 6.92 -1.51 14.61
N PHE A 123 6.81 -0.23 14.97
CA PHE A 123 5.58 0.56 14.82
C PHE A 123 5.62 1.56 13.68
N LEU A 124 6.77 1.73 12.99
CA LEU A 124 6.94 2.80 12.02
C LEU A 124 6.61 2.36 10.60
N LYS A 125 6.85 1.08 10.26
CA LYS A 125 6.65 0.56 8.90
C LYS A 125 5.20 0.75 8.43
N PRO A 126 4.16 0.27 9.12
CA PRO A 126 2.79 0.39 8.62
C PRO A 126 2.27 1.83 8.56
N PRO A 127 2.49 2.69 9.58
CA PRO A 127 2.15 4.11 9.47
C PRO A 127 2.88 4.85 8.36
N ALA A 128 4.17 4.60 8.15
CA ALA A 128 4.92 5.24 7.07
C ALA A 128 4.38 4.85 5.69
N VAL A 129 4.01 3.58 5.49
CA VAL A 129 3.38 3.13 4.23
C VAL A 129 2.00 3.78 4.07
N GLY A 130 1.18 3.78 5.13
CA GLY A 130 -0.16 4.37 5.09
C GLY A 130 -0.14 5.85 4.75
N ILE A 131 0.67 6.63 5.49
CA ILE A 131 0.87 8.06 5.27
C ILE A 131 1.43 8.32 3.86
N ALA A 132 2.38 7.52 3.38
CA ALA A 132 2.94 7.71 2.04
C ALA A 132 1.87 7.54 0.94
N ILE A 133 0.99 6.54 1.05
CA ILE A 133 -0.12 6.33 0.10
C ILE A 133 -1.09 7.52 0.15
N THR A 134 -1.44 7.98 1.34
CA THR A 134 -2.37 9.10 1.50
C THR A 134 -1.79 10.42 1.00
N LEU A 135 -0.54 10.74 1.34
CA LEU A 135 0.12 11.96 0.85
C LEU A 135 0.32 11.92 -0.67
N PHE A 136 0.56 10.74 -1.23
CA PHE A 136 0.62 10.56 -2.67
C PHE A 136 -0.72 10.87 -3.34
N ALA A 137 -1.82 10.29 -2.84
CA ALA A 137 -3.16 10.59 -3.33
C ALA A 137 -3.54 12.06 -3.15
N TRP A 138 -3.20 12.66 -2.00
CA TRP A 138 -3.41 14.08 -1.73
C TRP A 138 -2.68 14.99 -2.71
N ALA A 139 -1.42 14.67 -3.04
CA ALA A 139 -0.64 15.41 -4.03
C ALA A 139 -1.24 15.28 -5.44
N LEU A 140 -1.76 14.10 -5.81
CA LEU A 140 -2.48 13.91 -7.08
C LEU A 140 -3.82 14.65 -7.13
N ASN A 141 -4.39 14.99 -5.97
CA ASN A 141 -5.61 15.79 -5.83
C ASN A 141 -5.33 17.29 -5.65
N ASP A 142 -4.19 17.80 -6.12
CA ASP A 142 -3.80 19.21 -5.97
C ASP A 142 -3.79 19.72 -4.53
N PHE A 143 -3.49 18.84 -3.58
CA PHE A 143 -3.49 19.15 -2.15
C PHE A 143 -4.85 19.66 -1.63
N SER A 144 -5.95 19.31 -2.32
CA SER A 144 -7.27 19.89 -2.06
C SER A 144 -8.06 19.21 -0.94
N ASN A 145 -7.63 18.02 -0.49
CA ASN A 145 -8.33 17.32 0.58
C ASN A 145 -8.19 18.03 1.93
N SER A 146 -9.24 17.96 2.75
CA SER A 146 -9.20 18.48 4.12
C SER A 146 -8.19 17.72 4.99
N VAL A 147 -7.65 18.38 6.01
CA VAL A 147 -6.73 17.72 6.99
C VAL A 147 -7.40 16.50 7.62
N LEU A 148 -8.70 16.58 7.89
CA LEU A 148 -9.50 15.49 8.44
C LEU A 148 -9.51 14.28 7.50
N THR A 149 -9.77 14.50 6.21
CA THR A 149 -9.74 13.47 5.16
C THR A 149 -8.35 12.82 5.10
N ILE A 150 -7.27 13.62 5.12
CA ILE A 150 -5.89 13.12 5.08
C ILE A 150 -5.59 12.26 6.31
N VAL A 151 -5.97 12.69 7.50
CA VAL A 151 -5.75 11.93 8.74
C VAL A 151 -6.53 10.62 8.70
N ALA A 152 -7.79 10.65 8.29
CA ALA A 152 -8.64 9.47 8.21
C ALA A 152 -8.09 8.42 7.21
N PHE A 153 -7.74 8.83 5.99
CA PHE A 153 -7.12 7.92 5.01
C PHE A 153 -5.75 7.42 5.44
N SER A 154 -4.97 8.23 6.17
CA SER A 154 -3.69 7.78 6.73
C SER A 154 -3.90 6.65 7.72
N PHE A 155 -4.91 6.75 8.59
CA PHE A 155 -5.27 5.68 9.53
C PHE A 155 -5.79 4.43 8.84
N VAL A 156 -6.66 4.57 7.83
CA VAL A 156 -7.11 3.44 6.99
C VAL A 156 -5.89 2.76 6.38
N CYS A 157 -5.10 3.44 5.56
CA CYS A 157 -3.99 2.82 4.85
C CYS A 157 -2.91 2.24 5.80
N SER A 158 -2.73 2.83 6.99
CA SER A 158 -1.84 2.27 8.02
C SER A 158 -2.38 0.96 8.58
N ALA A 159 -3.68 0.90 8.87
CA ALA A 159 -4.36 -0.29 9.32
C ALA A 159 -4.30 -1.40 8.26
N ASP A 160 -4.37 -1.07 6.96
CA ASP A 160 -4.17 -2.00 5.84
C ASP A 160 -2.78 -2.59 5.84
N ALA A 161 -1.77 -1.73 6.00
CA ALA A 161 -0.39 -2.15 6.02
C ALA A 161 -0.12 -3.11 7.19
N PHE A 162 -0.72 -2.88 8.36
CA PHE A 162 -0.65 -3.81 9.49
C PHE A 162 -1.24 -5.19 9.15
N VAL A 163 -2.42 -5.22 8.52
CA VAL A 163 -3.04 -6.51 8.13
C VAL A 163 -2.22 -7.20 7.03
N CYS A 164 -1.62 -6.45 6.10
CA CYS A 164 -0.73 -7.00 5.09
C CYS A 164 0.48 -7.71 5.70
N ASP A 165 1.05 -7.18 6.78
CA ASP A 165 2.19 -7.78 7.47
C ASP A 165 1.87 -9.17 8.05
N LEU A 166 0.61 -9.48 8.38
CA LEU A 166 0.21 -10.84 8.77
C LEU A 166 0.49 -11.86 7.66
N ALA A 167 0.25 -11.46 6.42
CA ALA A 167 0.47 -12.31 5.25
C ALA A 167 1.95 -12.36 4.84
N ASP A 168 2.81 -11.51 5.41
CA ASP A 168 4.25 -11.42 5.16
C ASP A 168 5.10 -11.93 6.35
N ARG A 169 4.47 -12.43 7.41
CA ARG A 169 5.13 -12.80 8.68
C ARG A 169 6.35 -13.71 8.54
N GLU A 170 6.27 -14.74 7.70
CA GLU A 170 7.39 -15.67 7.48
C GLU A 170 8.60 -14.97 6.86
N PHE A 171 8.35 -14.12 5.85
CA PHE A 171 9.39 -13.34 5.18
C PHE A 171 9.95 -12.25 6.10
N ASP A 172 9.08 -11.57 6.86
CA ASP A 172 9.50 -10.57 7.82
C ASP A 172 10.39 -11.19 8.90
N SER A 173 10.01 -12.37 9.43
CA SER A 173 10.82 -13.11 10.40
C SER A 173 12.17 -13.53 9.82
N ALA A 174 12.22 -14.04 8.59
CA ALA A 174 13.46 -14.47 7.95
C ALA A 174 14.43 -13.31 7.68
N THR A 175 13.89 -12.13 7.38
CA THR A 175 14.70 -10.94 7.03
C THR A 175 15.03 -10.04 8.22
N GLY A 176 14.67 -10.44 9.44
CA GLY A 176 14.86 -9.63 10.65
C GLY A 176 14.01 -8.36 10.69
N CYS A 177 12.91 -8.34 9.94
CA CYS A 177 11.92 -7.28 9.94
C CYS A 177 11.06 -7.41 11.20
N LEU A 178 11.14 -6.42 12.10
CA LEU A 178 10.34 -6.39 13.31
C LEU A 178 8.99 -5.74 12.98
N THR A 179 7.94 -6.55 12.91
CA THR A 179 6.56 -6.10 12.70
C THR A 179 5.65 -6.59 13.82
N LEU A 180 4.52 -5.91 14.06
CA LEU A 180 3.54 -6.37 15.05
C LEU A 180 3.11 -7.82 14.79
N ALA A 181 2.92 -8.17 13.52
CA ALA A 181 2.59 -9.52 13.09
C ALA A 181 3.66 -10.55 13.49
N ALA A 182 4.94 -10.23 13.30
CA ALA A 182 6.05 -11.11 13.66
C ALA A 182 6.31 -11.17 15.17
N THR A 183 6.10 -10.06 15.90
CA THR A 183 6.43 -9.96 17.33
C THR A 183 5.30 -10.39 18.27
N PHE A 184 4.05 -10.01 17.98
CA PHE A 184 2.90 -10.23 18.86
C PHE A 184 1.80 -11.10 18.24
N GLY A 185 1.92 -11.42 16.95
CA GLY A 185 1.00 -12.32 16.25
C GLY A 185 -0.33 -11.69 15.85
N ASP A 186 -1.23 -12.54 15.36
CA ASP A 186 -2.41 -12.12 14.61
C ASP A 186 -3.39 -11.26 15.42
N ARG A 187 -3.69 -11.67 16.65
CA ARG A 187 -4.67 -10.99 17.51
C ARG A 187 -4.30 -9.53 17.76
N TRP A 188 -3.04 -9.28 18.11
CA TRP A 188 -2.56 -7.93 18.39
C TRP A 188 -2.58 -7.04 17.17
N THR A 189 -2.11 -7.53 16.02
CA THR A 189 -2.16 -6.79 14.76
C THR A 189 -3.60 -6.43 14.39
N TRP A 190 -4.53 -7.37 14.51
CA TRP A 190 -5.94 -7.14 14.27
C TRP A 190 -6.56 -6.12 15.24
N CYS A 191 -6.24 -6.19 16.53
CA CYS A 191 -6.70 -5.20 17.51
C CYS A 191 -6.21 -3.79 17.17
N VAL A 192 -4.91 -3.64 16.86
CA VAL A 192 -4.33 -2.34 16.49
C VAL A 192 -4.95 -1.81 15.19
N SER A 193 -5.03 -2.64 14.14
CA SER A 193 -5.71 -2.27 12.90
C SER A 193 -7.17 -1.86 13.15
N GLY A 194 -7.91 -2.60 13.99
CA GLY A 194 -9.28 -2.30 14.36
C GLY A 194 -9.44 -0.93 15.01
N ILE A 195 -8.56 -0.59 15.96
CA ILE A 195 -8.54 0.75 16.60
C ILE A 195 -8.33 1.84 15.55
N LEU A 196 -7.40 1.65 14.62
CA LEU A 196 -7.13 2.64 13.56
C LEU A 196 -8.34 2.83 12.63
N TYR A 197 -9.08 1.78 12.27
CA TYR A 197 -10.33 1.93 11.51
C TYR A 197 -11.40 2.66 12.29
N VAL A 198 -11.56 2.37 13.59
CA VAL A 198 -12.52 3.08 14.44
C VAL A 198 -12.21 4.57 14.46
N ILE A 199 -10.94 4.93 14.66
CA ILE A 199 -10.50 6.33 14.63
C ILE A 199 -10.81 6.94 13.25
N ALA A 200 -10.38 6.29 12.16
CA ALA A 200 -10.65 6.78 10.81
C ALA A 200 -12.14 6.99 10.53
N ALA A 201 -13.00 6.08 10.98
CA ALA A 201 -14.43 6.17 10.77
C ALA A 201 -15.09 7.29 11.58
N ILE A 202 -14.63 7.54 12.80
CA ILE A 202 -15.04 8.70 13.60
C ILE A 202 -14.67 10.00 12.86
N GLU A 203 -13.45 10.07 12.33
CA GLU A 203 -12.96 11.25 11.60
C GLU A 203 -13.72 11.46 10.29
N PHE A 204 -14.09 10.40 9.57
CA PHE A 204 -14.84 10.52 8.32
C PHE A 204 -16.26 11.07 8.49
N GLN A 205 -16.87 10.96 9.68
CA GLN A 205 -18.25 11.36 9.98
C GLN A 205 -19.28 11.01 8.89
N SER A 206 -19.03 9.96 8.11
CA SER A 206 -19.73 9.67 6.86
C SER A 206 -20.03 8.19 6.69
N THR A 207 -20.94 7.90 5.77
CA THR A 207 -21.31 6.55 5.32
C THR A 207 -20.08 5.74 4.87
N ILE A 208 -19.06 6.40 4.33
CA ILE A 208 -17.79 5.80 3.91
C ILE A 208 -17.02 5.26 5.13
N GLY A 209 -16.93 6.05 6.21
CA GLY A 209 -16.34 5.61 7.47
C GLY A 209 -17.06 4.40 8.08
N LEU A 210 -18.40 4.39 8.03
CA LEU A 210 -19.20 3.27 8.52
C LEU A 210 -19.01 1.99 7.68
N LEU A 211 -18.87 2.13 6.36
CA LEU A 211 -18.60 1.04 5.43
C LEU A 211 -17.21 0.42 5.68
N PHE A 212 -16.19 1.27 5.93
CA PHE A 212 -14.87 0.86 6.41
C PHE A 212 -14.87 0.34 7.86
N LEU A 213 -15.96 0.45 8.61
CA LEU A 213 -16.11 -0.24 9.88
C LEU A 213 -16.80 -1.60 9.71
N MET A 214 -17.73 -1.75 8.77
CA MET A 214 -18.51 -2.99 8.60
C MET A 214 -17.74 -4.09 7.84
N LEU A 215 -16.89 -3.73 6.88
CA LEU A 215 -16.10 -4.70 6.11
C LEU A 215 -14.92 -5.30 6.91
N PHE A 216 -14.65 -4.74 8.09
CA PHE A 216 -13.38 -4.87 8.81
C PHE A 216 -13.32 -5.83 10.00
N PRO A 217 -14.40 -6.06 10.75
CA PRO A 217 -14.39 -7.05 11.82
C PRO A 217 -14.64 -8.48 11.32
N ILE A 218 -15.08 -8.67 10.07
CA ILE A 218 -15.35 -10.01 9.51
C ILE A 218 -14.12 -10.94 9.61
N PRO A 219 -12.88 -10.48 9.35
CA PRO A 219 -11.67 -11.30 9.55
C PRO A 219 -11.28 -11.55 11.02
N LEU A 220 -11.75 -10.75 11.98
CA LEU A 220 -11.49 -10.98 13.43
C LEU A 220 -12.04 -12.33 13.89
N PHE A 221 -13.11 -12.79 13.24
CA PHE A 221 -13.76 -14.07 13.53
C PHE A 221 -13.25 -15.21 12.65
N VAL A 222 -12.44 -14.93 11.63
CA VAL A 222 -12.10 -15.86 10.55
C VAL A 222 -10.59 -15.86 10.28
N THR A 223 -9.81 -16.29 11.28
CA THR A 223 -8.33 -16.32 11.25
C THR A 223 -7.72 -17.22 10.17
N LYS A 224 -8.46 -18.23 9.69
CA LYS A 224 -7.98 -19.15 8.63
C LYS A 224 -7.91 -18.51 7.24
N TRP A 225 -8.48 -17.31 7.06
CA TRP A 225 -8.64 -16.67 5.75
C TRP A 225 -7.91 -15.34 5.65
N THR A 226 -7.00 -15.03 6.58
CA THR A 226 -6.22 -13.77 6.62
C THR A 226 -5.61 -13.42 5.26
N ARG A 227 -5.05 -14.41 4.55
CA ARG A 227 -4.46 -14.20 3.23
C ARG A 227 -5.50 -13.81 2.18
N THR A 228 -6.60 -14.55 2.11
CA THR A 228 -7.70 -14.28 1.17
C THR A 228 -8.33 -12.92 1.46
N ALA A 229 -8.50 -12.57 2.74
CA ALA A 229 -8.99 -11.26 3.15
C ALA A 229 -8.05 -10.13 2.69
N VAL A 230 -6.73 -10.28 2.88
CA VAL A 230 -5.73 -9.32 2.39
C VAL A 230 -5.76 -9.17 0.87
N ASP A 231 -5.85 -10.28 0.13
CA ASP A 231 -5.74 -10.28 -1.34
C ASP A 231 -7.03 -9.81 -2.04
N VAL A 232 -8.22 -10.08 -1.48
CA VAL A 232 -9.52 -9.68 -2.06
C VAL A 232 -9.87 -8.25 -1.71
N ARG A 233 -9.38 -7.75 -0.58
CA ARG A 233 -9.71 -6.44 -0.06
C ARG A 233 -9.44 -5.26 -1.02
N PRO A 234 -8.30 -5.16 -1.73
CA PRO A 234 -8.10 -4.11 -2.74
C PRO A 234 -9.24 -4.03 -3.75
N PHE A 235 -9.80 -5.18 -4.16
CA PHE A 235 -10.92 -5.23 -5.08
C PHE A 235 -12.23 -4.79 -4.43
N LEU A 236 -12.45 -5.08 -3.14
CA LEU A 236 -13.62 -4.56 -2.42
C LEU A 236 -13.55 -3.04 -2.30
N VAL A 237 -12.39 -2.48 -1.91
CA VAL A 237 -12.18 -1.03 -1.86
C VAL A 237 -12.40 -0.40 -3.24
N LEU A 238 -11.91 -1.04 -4.30
CA LEU A 238 -12.16 -0.61 -5.67
C LEU A 238 -13.66 -0.61 -5.97
N LEU A 239 -14.37 -1.72 -5.76
CA LEU A 239 -15.80 -1.82 -6.03
C LEU A 239 -16.60 -0.74 -5.31
N ILE A 240 -16.23 -0.44 -4.07
CA ILE A 240 -16.83 0.65 -3.29
C ILE A 240 -16.57 1.98 -3.97
N ALA A 241 -15.31 2.26 -4.33
CA ALA A 241 -14.92 3.48 -5.02
C ALA A 241 -15.69 3.68 -6.33
N TRP A 242 -15.99 2.60 -7.06
CA TRP A 242 -16.74 2.65 -8.31
C TRP A 242 -18.26 2.68 -8.13
N SER A 243 -18.76 2.35 -6.94
CA SER A 243 -20.21 2.33 -6.64
C SER A 243 -20.74 3.62 -6.01
N LEU A 244 -19.84 4.50 -5.55
CA LEU A 244 -20.13 5.81 -4.98
C LEU A 244 -20.00 6.88 -6.07
#